data_AF-A0A915PUI8-F1
#
_entry.id   AF-A0A915PUI8-F1
#
_cell.length_a   1.000
_cell.length_b   1.000
_cell.length_c   1.000
_cell.angle_alpha   90.00
_cell.angle_beta   90.00
_cell.angle_gamma   90.00
#
_symmetry.space_group_name_H-M   'P 1'
#
loop_
_entity.id
_entity.type
_entity.pdbx_description
1 polymer ?
#
loop_
_entity_poly.entity_id
_entity_poly.type
_entity_poly.pdbx_seq_one_letter_code
_entity_poly.pdbx_strand_id
1 'polypeptide(L)'
;MFNTGNLFMVFELLISSLAGITAYVTESNALTEFDFENAELLTKDELYNPNALSLEEVNKHRSDIRGPVASKRRFRRNGINKPAKLWPGGKIPYSISPHYTNLERALLARAVKQYHDKTCLRFIPRPPYEGNYLFIGKVDGCFSEVGRTNGVQVLSLDDGCLEYTTIIHEMMHVVGFYHEHAAIDQFGKVDLTKTSYYGQPYDYRSILHYDSLAFSKNGFPTMLPKERGFSSTIGNAKDFSEIDLAKINRMYSCPEAYFTSSTQPRIQSSMPFSQTLKRYEMPHMDDRYFDEFSVKMGHKNCKDRIAGCWMTQDRCHSQALFILMKTLCAKTCKLC
;
A
#
# COMPACT_ATOMS: atom_id res chain seq x y z
N MET A 1 -24.38 -45.50 65.69
CA MET A 1 -23.86 -45.97 64.38
C MET A 1 -23.18 -44.80 63.70
N PHE A 2 -21.94 -45.02 63.25
CA PHE A 2 -21.06 -44.19 62.42
C PHE A 2 -21.81 -43.34 61.35
N ASN A 3 -21.34 -42.21 60.80
CA ASN A 3 -19.99 -41.68 60.64
C ASN A 3 -20.03 -40.23 60.08
N THR A 4 -19.06 -39.42 60.51
CA THR A 4 -18.19 -38.47 59.75
C THR A 4 -18.69 -37.44 58.73
N GLY A 5 -18.19 -36.21 58.90
CA GLY A 5 -17.56 -35.41 57.83
C GLY A 5 -18.04 -33.96 57.76
N ASN A 6 -17.50 -33.01 58.56
CA ASN A 6 -16.44 -32.05 58.17
C ASN A 6 -16.62 -31.45 56.76
N LEU A 7 -16.62 -30.13 56.52
CA LEU A 7 -15.55 -29.20 56.89
C LEU A 7 -15.98 -27.76 56.49
N PHE A 8 -15.87 -26.78 57.42
CA PHE A 8 -15.45 -25.36 57.23
C PHE A 8 -16.16 -24.46 56.17
N MET A 9 -16.43 -23.17 56.36
CA MET A 9 -16.28 -22.18 57.43
C MET A 9 -17.16 -20.99 57.00
N VAL A 10 -17.97 -20.46 57.90
CA VAL A 10 -18.64 -19.15 57.77
C VAL A 10 -17.64 -18.09 58.22
N PHE A 11 -17.50 -16.97 57.49
CA PHE A 11 -17.61 -15.60 58.05
C PHE A 11 -17.38 -14.51 56.99
N GLU A 12 -18.29 -13.54 56.95
CA GLU A 12 -18.15 -12.25 56.28
C GLU A 12 -17.03 -11.39 56.90
N LEU A 13 -16.45 -10.46 56.14
CA LEU A 13 -16.38 -9.03 56.50
C LEU A 13 -15.70 -8.14 55.44
N LEU A 14 -16.34 -6.98 55.27
CA LEU A 14 -15.96 -5.68 54.69
C LEU A 14 -14.46 -5.27 54.75
N ILE A 15 -14.07 -4.41 53.79
CA ILE A 15 -13.40 -3.08 53.94
C ILE A 15 -12.43 -2.75 52.78
N SER A 16 -12.81 -1.71 52.03
CA SER A 16 -12.05 -0.54 51.52
C SER A 16 -10.72 -0.66 50.76
N SER A 17 -10.74 -0.05 49.56
CA SER A 17 -9.79 0.97 49.06
C SER A 17 -8.31 0.76 49.38
N LEU A 18 -7.57 0.23 48.39
CA LEU A 18 -6.22 0.68 48.08
C LEU A 18 -6.08 0.83 46.57
N ALA A 19 -5.68 2.03 46.18
CA ALA A 19 -5.34 2.41 44.82
C ALA A 19 -4.26 1.46 44.27
N GLY A 20 -4.65 0.71 43.25
CA GLY A 20 -3.77 -0.01 42.36
C GLY A 20 -4.55 -0.18 41.07
N ILE A 21 -4.31 0.70 40.10
CA ILE A 21 -4.81 0.52 38.74
C ILE A 21 -4.07 -0.69 38.18
N THR A 22 -4.51 -1.89 38.52
CA THR A 22 -4.27 -3.06 37.68
C THR A 22 -5.27 -2.92 36.56
N ALA A 23 -4.86 -2.22 35.50
CA ALA A 23 -5.51 -2.33 34.21
C ALA A 23 -5.50 -3.81 33.85
N TYR A 24 -6.60 -4.51 34.16
CA TYR A 24 -6.88 -5.79 33.56
C TYR A 24 -6.97 -5.50 32.07
N VAL A 25 -5.90 -5.80 31.33
CA VAL A 25 -5.97 -6.02 29.90
C VAL A 25 -6.94 -7.18 29.75
N THR A 26 -8.22 -6.89 29.57
CA THR A 26 -9.11 -7.87 28.97
C THR A 26 -8.46 -8.16 27.63
N GLU A 27 -7.93 -9.37 27.45
CA GLU A 27 -7.43 -9.88 26.17
C GLU A 27 -8.58 -9.86 25.17
N SER A 28 -8.85 -8.67 24.64
CA SER A 28 -9.95 -8.41 23.74
C SER A 28 -9.50 -8.78 22.35
N ASN A 29 -10.18 -9.79 21.80
CA ASN A 29 -10.01 -10.23 20.42
C ASN A 29 -10.57 -9.20 19.40
N ALA A 30 -10.85 -7.96 19.81
CA ALA A 30 -11.29 -6.86 18.94
C ALA A 30 -10.77 -5.52 19.47
N LEU A 31 -10.75 -4.48 18.62
CA LEU A 31 -10.38 -3.13 19.05
C LEU A 31 -11.42 -2.56 20.00
N THR A 32 -10.94 -1.89 21.03
CA THR A 32 -11.70 -1.23 22.09
C THR A 32 -11.70 0.28 21.85
N GLU A 33 -12.58 1.00 22.55
CA GLU A 33 -12.60 2.47 22.50
C GLU A 33 -11.25 3.08 22.91
N PHE A 34 -10.58 2.49 23.90
CA PHE A 34 -9.22 2.87 24.32
C PHE A 34 -8.19 2.76 23.18
N ASP A 35 -8.29 1.75 22.33
CA ASP A 35 -7.40 1.63 21.16
C ASP A 35 -7.61 2.79 20.18
N PHE A 36 -8.86 3.24 19.97
CA PHE A 36 -9.19 4.39 19.13
C PHE A 36 -8.80 5.73 19.74
N GLU A 37 -8.92 5.89 21.06
CA GLU A 37 -8.42 7.08 21.76
C GLU A 37 -6.90 7.20 21.62
N ASN A 38 -6.17 6.11 21.84
CA ASN A 38 -4.72 6.09 21.65
C ASN A 38 -4.30 6.32 20.19
N ALA A 39 -5.12 5.88 19.22
CA ALA A 39 -4.88 6.12 17.81
C ALA A 39 -4.82 7.62 17.44
N GLU A 40 -5.55 8.48 18.15
CA GLU A 40 -5.48 9.93 17.95
C GLU A 40 -4.27 10.59 18.62
N LEU A 41 -3.60 9.89 19.53
CA LEU A 41 -2.41 10.36 20.24
C LEU A 41 -1.10 9.95 19.55
N LEU A 42 -1.17 9.13 18.50
CA LEU A 42 0.01 8.68 17.75
C LEU A 42 0.78 9.88 17.17
N THR A 43 2.07 9.93 17.47
CA THR A 43 2.98 10.89 16.87
C THR A 43 3.24 10.56 15.40
N LYS A 44 3.76 11.55 14.66
CA LYS A 44 4.10 11.36 13.25
C LYS A 44 5.15 10.26 13.04
N ASP A 45 6.11 10.13 13.95
CA ASP A 45 7.19 9.15 13.84
C ASP A 45 6.71 7.73 14.19
N GLU A 46 5.74 7.60 15.10
CA GLU A 46 5.05 6.33 15.37
C GLU A 46 4.16 5.92 14.19
N LEU A 47 3.53 6.88 13.51
CA LEU A 47 2.66 6.61 12.37
C LEU A 47 3.46 6.28 11.09
N TYR A 48 4.60 6.95 10.90
CA TYR A 48 5.45 6.86 9.71
C TYR A 48 6.90 6.65 10.13
N ASN A 49 7.23 5.44 10.58
CA ASN A 49 8.59 5.08 10.95
C ASN A 49 9.54 5.31 9.75
N PRO A 50 10.49 6.25 9.83
CA PRO A 50 11.41 6.51 8.72
C PRO A 50 12.42 5.38 8.50
N ASN A 51 12.61 4.51 9.49
CA ASN A 51 13.51 3.36 9.46
C ASN A 51 12.75 2.04 9.19
N ALA A 52 11.50 2.15 8.75
CA ALA A 52 10.70 1.04 8.24
C ALA A 52 11.47 0.25 7.17
N LEU A 53 11.43 -1.07 7.27
CA LEU A 53 11.78 -1.91 6.13
C LEU A 53 10.66 -1.83 5.09
N SER A 54 11.00 -1.94 3.81
CA SER A 54 9.98 -2.02 2.76
C SER A 54 9.14 -3.29 2.92
N LEU A 55 7.90 -3.25 2.43
CA LEU A 55 6.97 -4.40 2.47
C LEU A 55 7.61 -5.67 1.88
N GLU A 56 8.40 -5.52 0.83
CA GLU A 56 9.09 -6.62 0.17
C GLU A 56 10.22 -7.21 1.02
N GLU A 57 10.97 -6.37 1.71
CA GLU A 57 12.03 -6.81 2.64
C GLU A 57 11.43 -7.59 3.81
N VAL A 58 10.35 -7.06 4.42
CA VAL A 58 9.62 -7.74 5.49
C VAL A 58 9.07 -9.09 5.01
N ASN A 59 8.54 -9.14 3.78
CA ASN A 59 8.02 -10.36 3.17
C ASN A 59 9.09 -11.33 2.64
N LYS A 60 10.38 -11.00 2.74
CA LYS A 60 11.48 -11.79 2.16
C LYS A 60 11.27 -12.01 0.66
N HIS A 61 10.84 -10.97 -0.04
CA HIS A 61 10.55 -10.96 -1.49
C HIS A 61 9.44 -11.93 -1.91
N ARG A 62 8.52 -12.26 -0.99
CA ARG A 62 7.27 -12.97 -1.30
C ARG A 62 6.16 -11.95 -1.60
N SER A 63 5.15 -12.39 -2.35
CA SER A 63 3.95 -11.61 -2.62
C SER A 63 3.13 -11.45 -1.34
N ASP A 64 2.63 -10.24 -1.11
CA ASP A 64 1.64 -9.81 -0.10
C ASP A 64 0.20 -10.28 -0.43
N ILE A 65 -0.09 -10.71 -1.66
CA ILE A 65 -1.37 -11.36 -1.98
C ILE A 65 -1.28 -12.88 -1.89
N ARG A 66 -2.13 -13.50 -1.05
CA ARG A 66 -2.28 -14.97 -0.94
C ARG A 66 -3.54 -15.46 -1.68
N GLY A 67 -3.41 -16.52 -2.47
CA GLY A 67 -4.52 -17.12 -3.21
C GLY A 67 -4.07 -18.13 -4.28
N PRO A 68 -4.99 -18.91 -4.88
CA PRO A 68 -4.62 -19.82 -5.95
C PRO A 68 -3.99 -19.02 -7.10
N VAL A 69 -2.72 -19.33 -7.40
CA VAL A 69 -1.90 -18.72 -8.45
C VAL A 69 -2.78 -18.51 -9.67
N ALA A 70 -3.10 -17.24 -9.96
CA ALA A 70 -4.05 -16.89 -11.00
C ALA A 70 -3.63 -17.60 -12.30
N SER A 71 -4.53 -18.44 -12.82
CA SER A 71 -4.27 -19.14 -14.08
C SER A 71 -3.88 -18.12 -15.14
N LYS A 72 -2.87 -18.46 -15.95
CA LYS A 72 -2.15 -17.60 -16.91
C LYS A 72 -3.02 -16.84 -17.94
N ARG A 73 -4.35 -16.91 -17.87
CA ARG A 73 -5.31 -16.20 -18.74
C ARG A 73 -6.53 -15.67 -17.96
N ARG A 74 -6.33 -14.79 -16.98
CA ARG A 74 -7.43 -13.92 -16.51
C ARG A 74 -7.00 -12.46 -16.57
N PHE A 75 -7.86 -11.67 -17.21
CA PHE A 75 -7.69 -10.23 -17.38
C PHE A 75 -7.43 -9.58 -16.02
N ARG A 76 -6.33 -8.82 -15.99
CA ARG A 76 -5.71 -8.26 -14.79
C ARG A 76 -6.47 -7.01 -14.36
N ARG A 77 -7.15 -7.13 -13.23
CA ARG A 77 -8.12 -6.17 -12.72
C ARG A 77 -7.64 -5.65 -11.37
N ASN A 78 -7.70 -4.33 -11.14
CA ASN A 78 -7.34 -3.75 -9.85
C ASN A 78 -8.39 -4.01 -8.76
N GLY A 79 -9.66 -4.23 -9.10
CA GLY A 79 -10.71 -4.56 -8.12
C GLY A 79 -11.62 -5.72 -8.54
N ILE A 80 -12.17 -6.40 -7.53
CA ILE A 80 -13.11 -7.51 -7.70
C ILE A 80 -14.48 -7.05 -8.20
N ASN A 81 -14.97 -7.67 -9.27
CA ASN A 81 -16.29 -7.35 -9.81
C ASN A 81 -17.36 -8.41 -9.46
N LYS A 82 -17.01 -9.44 -8.69
CA LYS A 82 -17.92 -10.52 -8.32
C LYS A 82 -18.58 -10.19 -7.00
N PRO A 83 -19.92 -10.03 -6.93
CA PRO A 83 -20.61 -9.71 -5.68
C PRO A 83 -20.33 -10.70 -4.55
N ALA A 84 -20.19 -11.99 -4.87
CA ALA A 84 -19.87 -13.04 -3.90
C ALA A 84 -18.48 -12.91 -3.24
N LYS A 85 -17.61 -12.06 -3.79
CA LYS A 85 -16.29 -11.73 -3.22
C LYS A 85 -16.30 -10.44 -2.42
N LEU A 86 -17.40 -9.67 -2.43
CA LEU A 86 -17.54 -8.47 -1.62
C LEU A 86 -18.03 -8.84 -0.22
N TRP A 87 -17.67 -8.02 0.76
CA TRP A 87 -18.20 -8.15 2.12
C TRP A 87 -19.67 -7.70 2.16
N PRO A 88 -20.61 -8.56 2.61
CA PRO A 88 -22.03 -8.23 2.62
C PRO A 88 -22.32 -6.93 3.39
N GLY A 89 -22.99 -5.98 2.73
CA GLY A 89 -23.32 -4.68 3.31
C GLY A 89 -22.12 -3.82 3.72
N GLY A 90 -20.92 -4.11 3.17
CA GLY A 90 -19.69 -3.43 3.56
C GLY A 90 -19.24 -3.72 5.00
N LYS A 91 -19.79 -4.74 5.65
CA LYS A 91 -19.44 -5.13 7.01
C LYS A 91 -18.38 -6.22 6.98
N ILE A 92 -17.28 -5.99 7.68
CA ILE A 92 -16.12 -6.88 7.76
C ILE A 92 -16.00 -7.34 9.21
N PRO A 93 -16.63 -8.46 9.59
CA PRO A 93 -16.42 -9.07 10.90
C PRO A 93 -14.96 -9.44 11.07
N TYR A 94 -14.34 -9.03 12.16
CA TYR A 94 -12.93 -9.32 12.42
C TYR A 94 -12.66 -9.75 13.87
N SER A 95 -11.58 -10.49 14.04
CA SER A 95 -10.97 -10.75 15.35
C SER A 95 -9.46 -10.53 15.27
N ILE A 96 -8.87 -10.07 16.36
CA ILE A 96 -7.46 -9.69 16.46
C ILE A 96 -6.74 -10.66 17.39
N SER A 97 -5.51 -11.02 17.03
CA SER A 97 -4.60 -11.78 17.88
C SER A 97 -4.32 -11.05 19.21
N PRO A 98 -4.30 -11.77 20.35
CA PRO A 98 -3.95 -11.17 21.64
C PRO A 98 -2.47 -10.73 21.73
N HIS A 99 -1.63 -11.11 20.75
CA HIS A 99 -0.20 -10.81 20.75
C HIS A 99 0.19 -9.41 20.27
N TYR A 100 -0.78 -8.56 19.94
CA TYR A 100 -0.49 -7.16 19.61
C TYR A 100 -0.35 -6.31 20.86
N THR A 101 0.72 -5.51 20.89
CA THR A 101 0.96 -4.48 21.89
C THR A 101 -0.05 -3.32 21.77
N ASN A 102 -0.14 -2.48 22.80
CA ASN A 102 -1.03 -1.32 22.78
C ASN A 102 -0.73 -0.35 21.61
N LEU A 103 0.55 -0.16 21.26
CA LEU A 103 0.96 0.68 20.14
C LEU A 103 0.47 0.08 18.80
N GLU A 104 0.67 -1.22 18.60
CA GLU A 104 0.22 -1.91 17.38
C GLU A 104 -1.30 -1.90 17.25
N ARG A 105 -2.03 -2.06 18.37
CA ARG A 105 -3.48 -1.93 18.40
C ARG A 105 -3.95 -0.51 18.10
N ALA A 106 -3.25 0.51 18.59
CA ALA A 106 -3.53 1.91 18.25
C ALA A 106 -3.30 2.18 16.75
N LEU A 107 -2.25 1.62 16.15
CA LEU A 107 -1.99 1.71 14.71
C LEU A 107 -3.09 1.01 13.88
N LEU A 108 -3.51 -0.19 14.30
CA LEU A 108 -4.66 -0.90 13.70
C LEU A 108 -5.95 -0.07 13.82
N ALA A 109 -6.21 0.52 14.99
CA ALA A 109 -7.36 1.38 15.23
C ALA A 109 -7.31 2.65 14.37
N ARG A 110 -6.14 3.26 14.21
CA ARG A 110 -5.94 4.41 13.32
C ARG A 110 -6.30 4.06 11.89
N ALA A 111 -5.84 2.91 11.39
CA ALA A 111 -6.16 2.45 10.04
C ALA A 111 -7.65 2.12 9.86
N VAL A 112 -8.25 1.39 10.81
CA VAL A 112 -9.68 1.07 10.81
C VAL A 112 -10.54 2.35 10.81
N LYS A 113 -10.16 3.35 11.61
CA LYS A 113 -10.85 4.64 11.66
C LYS A 113 -10.85 5.33 10.30
N GLN A 114 -9.75 5.26 9.55
CA GLN A 114 -9.66 5.91 8.24
C GLN A 114 -10.62 5.30 7.22
N TYR A 115 -10.84 3.98 7.27
CA TYR A 115 -11.91 3.34 6.51
C TYR A 115 -13.30 3.80 6.97
N HIS A 116 -13.53 3.90 8.28
CA HIS A 116 -14.83 4.30 8.84
C HIS A 116 -15.20 5.74 8.49
N ASP A 117 -14.23 6.65 8.52
CA ASP A 117 -14.41 8.08 8.24
C ASP A 117 -14.62 8.36 6.75
N LYS A 118 -13.85 7.70 5.87
CA LYS A 118 -13.78 8.05 4.45
C LYS A 118 -14.64 7.17 3.54
N THR A 119 -15.18 6.07 4.07
CA THR A 119 -15.98 5.11 3.30
C THR A 119 -17.17 4.59 4.10
N CYS A 120 -18.06 3.85 3.45
CA CYS A 120 -19.16 3.15 4.11
C CYS A 120 -18.76 1.77 4.70
N LEU A 121 -17.49 1.36 4.58
CA LEU A 121 -17.02 0.08 5.11
C LEU A 121 -16.94 0.10 6.63
N ARG A 122 -17.35 -1.01 7.26
CA ARG A 122 -17.37 -1.15 8.72
C ARG A 122 -16.69 -2.44 9.15
N PHE A 123 -15.47 -2.29 9.63
CA PHE A 123 -14.80 -3.31 10.43
C PHE A 123 -15.50 -3.41 11.77
N ILE A 124 -16.14 -4.56 12.03
CA ILE A 124 -16.92 -4.79 13.25
C ILE A 124 -16.35 -5.97 14.03
N PRO A 125 -16.36 -5.93 15.38
CA PRO A 125 -16.01 -7.09 16.19
C PRO A 125 -16.82 -8.31 15.74
N ARG A 126 -16.14 -9.44 15.57
CA ARG A 126 -16.75 -10.69 15.12
C ARG A 126 -17.85 -11.14 16.10
N PRO A 127 -19.10 -11.33 15.64
CA PRO A 127 -20.13 -12.00 16.42
C PRO A 127 -19.79 -13.50 16.64
N PRO A 128 -20.13 -14.11 17.78
CA PRO A 128 -19.77 -15.51 18.08
C PRO A 128 -20.22 -16.54 17.04
N TYR A 129 -21.34 -16.27 16.35
CA TYR A 129 -21.92 -17.14 15.32
C TYR A 129 -21.37 -16.89 13.91
N GLU A 130 -20.58 -15.84 13.69
CA GLU A 130 -20.04 -15.54 12.36
C GLU A 130 -18.87 -16.47 12.05
N GLY A 131 -19.08 -17.37 11.08
CA GLY A 131 -18.06 -18.29 10.59
C GLY A 131 -17.16 -17.68 9.51
N ASN A 132 -17.61 -16.61 8.84
CA ASN A 132 -16.86 -15.95 7.78
C ASN A 132 -16.34 -14.58 8.25
N TYR A 133 -15.11 -14.55 8.70
CA TYR A 133 -14.54 -13.35 9.33
C TYR A 133 -13.04 -13.24 9.01
N LEU A 134 -12.53 -12.03 9.20
CA LEU A 134 -11.12 -11.71 9.09
C LEU A 134 -10.41 -11.94 10.42
N PHE A 135 -9.45 -12.86 10.45
CA PHE A 135 -8.50 -12.97 11.56
C PHE A 135 -7.28 -12.09 11.25
N ILE A 136 -7.00 -11.11 12.10
CA ILE A 136 -5.83 -10.23 12.03
C ILE A 136 -4.80 -10.73 13.03
N GLY A 137 -3.62 -11.14 12.57
CA GLY A 137 -2.62 -11.70 13.47
C GLY A 137 -1.21 -11.74 12.90
N LYS A 138 -0.26 -12.00 13.80
CA LYS A 138 1.16 -12.23 13.47
C LYS A 138 1.30 -13.69 13.00
N VAL A 139 1.42 -13.90 11.69
CA VAL A 139 1.51 -15.26 11.12
C VAL A 139 2.84 -15.47 10.41
N ASP A 140 3.06 -14.82 9.26
CA ASP A 140 4.31 -14.92 8.51
C ASP A 140 4.41 -13.79 7.48
N GLY A 141 5.01 -12.67 7.86
CA GLY A 141 5.09 -11.45 7.04
C GLY A 141 3.75 -10.71 6.91
N CYS A 142 3.66 -9.85 5.89
CA CYS A 142 2.53 -8.98 5.61
C CYS A 142 1.78 -9.49 4.39
N PHE A 143 0.57 -10.02 4.57
CA PHE A 143 -0.23 -10.48 3.43
C PHE A 143 -1.72 -10.56 3.71
N SER A 144 -2.53 -10.58 2.66
CA SER A 144 -3.94 -10.93 2.71
C SER A 144 -4.44 -11.63 1.43
N GLU A 145 -5.60 -12.29 1.52
CA GLU A 145 -6.38 -12.64 0.33
C GLU A 145 -7.18 -11.44 -0.20
N VAL A 146 -7.44 -11.42 -1.52
CA VAL A 146 -8.21 -10.33 -2.14
C VAL A 146 -9.71 -10.58 -2.07
N GLY A 147 -10.40 -9.68 -1.36
CA GLY A 147 -11.83 -9.73 -1.09
C GLY A 147 -12.21 -10.80 -0.08
N ARG A 148 -13.51 -10.96 0.15
CA ARG A 148 -14.07 -11.96 1.06
C ARG A 148 -13.80 -13.39 0.58
N THR A 149 -13.35 -14.23 1.50
CA THR A 149 -13.30 -15.69 1.34
C THR A 149 -14.39 -16.37 2.19
N ASN A 150 -14.49 -17.69 2.07
CA ASN A 150 -15.39 -18.50 2.91
C ASN A 150 -14.61 -18.99 4.13
N GLY A 151 -15.24 -18.97 5.30
CA GLY A 151 -14.61 -19.34 6.56
C GLY A 151 -13.66 -18.26 7.09
N VAL A 152 -12.64 -18.70 7.82
CA VAL A 152 -11.64 -17.80 8.39
C VAL A 152 -10.68 -17.33 7.29
N GLN A 153 -10.60 -16.02 7.10
CA GLN A 153 -9.63 -15.36 6.24
C GLN A 153 -8.51 -14.76 7.09
N VAL A 154 -7.26 -14.80 6.64
CA VAL A 154 -6.12 -14.29 7.43
C VAL A 154 -5.58 -13.01 6.82
N LEU A 155 -5.56 -11.95 7.63
CA LEU A 155 -4.71 -10.79 7.42
C LEU A 155 -3.46 -10.97 8.31
N SER A 156 -2.35 -11.33 7.68
CA SER A 156 -1.07 -11.44 8.39
C SER A 156 -0.45 -10.06 8.47
N LEU A 157 -0.24 -9.60 9.69
CA LEU A 157 0.51 -8.39 10.00
C LEU A 157 1.48 -8.78 11.10
N ASP A 158 2.61 -9.34 10.68
CA ASP A 158 3.70 -9.82 11.54
C ASP A 158 4.59 -8.66 12.03
N ASP A 159 5.61 -8.97 12.82
CA ASP A 159 6.60 -7.97 13.25
C ASP A 159 7.27 -7.31 12.02
N GLY A 160 7.26 -5.97 12.00
CA GLY A 160 7.70 -5.17 10.85
C GLY A 160 6.59 -4.81 9.84
N CYS A 161 5.38 -5.36 9.99
CA CYS A 161 4.21 -4.99 9.17
C CYS A 161 3.34 -3.90 9.82
N LEU A 162 3.54 -3.63 11.11
CA LEU A 162 2.66 -2.78 11.91
C LEU A 162 3.04 -1.31 11.72
N GLU A 163 2.79 -0.85 10.50
CA GLU A 163 2.89 0.55 10.11
C GLU A 163 1.59 0.97 9.48
N TYR A 164 1.18 2.22 9.71
CA TYR A 164 -0.10 2.72 9.23
C TYR A 164 -0.31 2.46 7.73
N THR A 165 0.72 2.74 6.92
CA THR A 165 0.67 2.56 5.46
C THR A 165 0.50 1.10 5.06
N THR A 166 1.23 0.19 5.70
CA THR A 166 1.16 -1.25 5.43
C THR A 166 -0.18 -1.82 5.86
N ILE A 167 -0.70 -1.41 7.02
CA ILE A 167 -2.00 -1.85 7.51
C ILE A 167 -3.11 -1.43 6.53
N ILE A 168 -3.12 -0.16 6.09
CA ILE A 168 -4.10 0.31 5.10
C ILE A 168 -3.98 -0.47 3.78
N HIS A 169 -2.75 -0.72 3.31
CA HIS A 169 -2.47 -1.48 2.09
C HIS A 169 -3.03 -2.91 2.16
N GLU A 170 -2.71 -3.65 3.21
CA GLU A 170 -3.21 -5.03 3.35
C GLU A 170 -4.72 -5.08 3.56
N MET A 171 -5.29 -4.09 4.25
CA MET A 171 -6.74 -3.96 4.36
C MET A 171 -7.40 -3.64 3.01
N MET A 172 -6.72 -2.96 2.08
CA MET A 172 -7.25 -2.76 0.71
C MET A 172 -7.39 -4.09 -0.04
N HIS A 173 -6.47 -5.04 0.19
CA HIS A 173 -6.61 -6.41 -0.31
C HIS A 173 -7.85 -7.08 0.28
N VAL A 174 -8.03 -7.04 1.61
CA VAL A 174 -9.23 -7.56 2.27
C VAL A 174 -10.53 -6.99 1.68
N VAL A 175 -10.52 -5.69 1.39
CA VAL A 175 -11.67 -4.98 0.80
C VAL A 175 -11.99 -5.47 -0.61
N GLY A 176 -10.97 -5.86 -1.39
CA GLY A 176 -11.16 -6.46 -2.70
C GLY A 176 -10.28 -5.91 -3.82
N PHE A 177 -9.20 -5.21 -3.50
CA PHE A 177 -8.30 -4.65 -4.51
C PHE A 177 -7.01 -5.47 -4.65
N TYR A 178 -6.56 -5.66 -5.89
CA TYR A 178 -5.20 -6.12 -6.23
C TYR A 178 -4.28 -4.92 -6.35
N HIS A 179 -2.97 -5.11 -6.57
CA HIS A 179 -2.07 -3.97 -6.82
C HIS A 179 -2.47 -3.12 -8.03
N GLU A 180 -2.14 -1.84 -7.97
CA GLU A 180 -2.44 -0.88 -9.05
C GLU A 180 -1.66 -1.25 -10.33
N HIS A 181 -0.38 -1.61 -10.17
CA HIS A 181 0.48 -1.99 -11.28
C HIS A 181 0.01 -3.25 -12.03
N ALA A 182 -0.79 -4.10 -11.38
CA ALA A 182 -1.32 -5.30 -12.00
C ALA A 182 -2.34 -4.97 -13.11
N ALA A 183 -2.89 -3.76 -13.15
CA ALA A 183 -4.05 -3.46 -13.97
C ALA A 183 -3.70 -3.01 -15.41
N ILE A 184 -4.55 -3.41 -16.37
CA ILE A 184 -4.26 -3.40 -17.83
C ILE A 184 -4.20 -1.99 -18.46
N ASP A 185 -4.79 -0.96 -17.85
CA ASP A 185 -5.02 0.31 -18.55
C ASP A 185 -3.76 1.13 -18.83
N GLN A 186 -2.60 0.69 -18.36
CA GLN A 186 -1.34 1.28 -18.83
C GLN A 186 -1.26 1.31 -20.37
N PHE A 187 -1.95 0.44 -21.12
CA PHE A 187 -1.92 0.43 -22.58
C PHE A 187 -3.03 1.23 -23.30
N GLY A 188 -3.88 1.97 -22.57
CA GLY A 188 -4.80 2.98 -23.13
C GLY A 188 -5.81 2.47 -24.16
N LYS A 189 -6.25 1.20 -24.02
CA LYS A 189 -7.17 0.53 -24.97
C LYS A 189 -8.44 -0.02 -24.30
N VAL A 190 -8.78 0.43 -23.10
CA VAL A 190 -9.87 -0.18 -22.34
C VAL A 190 -10.95 0.84 -21.97
N ASP A 191 -12.20 0.47 -22.19
CA ASP A 191 -13.37 1.24 -21.75
C ASP A 191 -13.43 1.23 -20.21
N LEU A 192 -13.07 2.36 -19.58
CA LEU A 192 -12.99 2.51 -18.12
C LEU A 192 -14.31 2.17 -17.41
N THR A 193 -15.45 2.37 -18.06
CA THR A 193 -16.77 2.05 -17.49
C THR A 193 -17.03 0.55 -17.36
N LYS A 194 -16.34 -0.26 -18.18
CA LYS A 194 -16.43 -1.73 -18.20
C LYS A 194 -15.19 -2.39 -17.60
N THR A 195 -14.23 -1.60 -17.15
CA THR A 195 -13.01 -2.07 -16.49
C THR A 195 -13.20 -2.22 -14.98
N SER A 196 -12.23 -2.91 -14.36
CA SER A 196 -12.12 -3.04 -12.90
C SER A 196 -11.66 -1.77 -12.17
N TYR A 197 -11.58 -0.64 -12.85
CA TYR A 197 -11.22 0.63 -12.22
C TYR A 197 -12.45 1.39 -11.71
N TYR A 198 -13.66 0.82 -11.85
CA TYR A 198 -14.90 1.49 -11.44
C TYR A 198 -15.04 2.87 -12.09
N GLY A 199 -14.65 3.00 -13.37
CA GLY A 199 -14.66 4.27 -14.08
C GLY A 199 -13.61 5.29 -13.63
N GLN A 200 -12.66 4.90 -12.77
CA GLN A 200 -11.53 5.75 -12.36
C GLN A 200 -10.32 5.54 -13.29
N PRO A 201 -9.42 6.54 -13.41
CA PRO A 201 -8.17 6.37 -14.13
C PRO A 201 -7.14 5.53 -13.36
N TYR A 202 -6.05 5.16 -14.02
CA TYR A 202 -4.87 4.58 -13.37
C TYR A 202 -4.26 5.57 -12.37
N ASP A 203 -3.89 5.09 -11.19
CA ASP A 203 -3.42 5.95 -10.12
C ASP A 203 -1.98 5.67 -9.67
N TYR A 204 -1.04 6.48 -10.16
CA TYR A 204 0.36 6.41 -9.73
C TYR A 204 0.58 6.76 -8.25
N ARG A 205 -0.41 7.35 -7.57
CA ARG A 205 -0.37 7.72 -6.15
C ARG A 205 -1.09 6.72 -5.25
N SER A 206 -1.61 5.63 -5.82
CA SER A 206 -2.36 4.63 -5.07
C SER A 206 -1.48 4.00 -4.00
N ILE A 207 -2.07 3.74 -2.83
CA ILE A 207 -1.39 2.98 -1.77
C ILE A 207 -1.07 1.54 -2.19
N LEU A 208 -1.73 1.04 -3.25
CA LEU A 208 -1.53 -0.28 -3.84
C LEU A 208 -0.50 -0.29 -4.98
N HIS A 209 0.18 0.82 -5.23
CA HIS A 209 1.20 0.88 -6.26
C HIS A 209 2.57 0.55 -5.69
N TYR A 210 3.24 -0.46 -6.26
CA TYR A 210 4.62 -0.80 -5.92
C TYR A 210 5.61 0.28 -6.35
N ASP A 211 6.76 0.33 -5.68
CA ASP A 211 7.84 1.19 -6.13
C ASP A 211 8.48 0.68 -7.44
N SER A 212 9.40 1.48 -8.00
CA SER A 212 10.05 1.14 -9.27
C SER A 212 11.00 -0.06 -9.21
N LEU A 213 11.57 -0.35 -8.03
CA LEU A 213 12.58 -1.39 -7.77
C LEU A 213 11.96 -2.69 -7.26
N ALA A 214 10.64 -2.74 -7.12
CA ALA A 214 9.90 -3.88 -6.61
C ALA A 214 10.34 -5.24 -7.20
N PHE A 215 10.74 -6.18 -6.34
CA PHE A 215 11.27 -7.50 -6.65
C PHE A 215 12.53 -7.51 -7.55
N SER A 216 13.27 -6.40 -7.63
CA SER A 216 14.50 -6.32 -8.40
C SER A 216 15.61 -7.15 -7.77
N LYS A 217 16.19 -8.07 -8.54
CA LYS A 217 17.36 -8.86 -8.12
C LYS A 217 18.70 -8.22 -8.50
N ASN A 218 18.66 -7.25 -9.41
CA ASN A 218 19.85 -6.65 -10.00
C ASN A 218 19.97 -5.15 -9.69
N GLY A 219 19.10 -4.61 -8.82
CA GLY A 219 19.08 -3.19 -8.43
C GLY A 219 18.57 -2.26 -9.53
N PHE A 220 18.07 -2.79 -10.64
CA PHE A 220 17.45 -1.99 -11.70
C PHE A 220 15.92 -1.96 -11.57
N PRO A 221 15.26 -0.87 -11.99
CA PRO A 221 13.81 -0.80 -11.96
C PRO A 221 13.14 -1.94 -12.72
N THR A 222 12.17 -2.59 -12.08
CA THR A 222 11.30 -3.60 -12.68
C THR A 222 10.07 -2.97 -13.33
N MET A 223 9.71 -1.75 -12.90
CA MET A 223 8.65 -0.96 -13.53
C MET A 223 9.00 0.53 -13.63
N LEU A 224 8.48 1.16 -14.68
CA LEU A 224 8.61 2.60 -14.91
C LEU A 224 7.23 3.19 -15.29
N PRO A 225 6.82 4.32 -14.68
CA PRO A 225 5.63 5.04 -15.09
C PRO A 225 5.71 5.48 -16.55
N LYS A 226 4.57 5.45 -17.24
CA LYS A 226 4.49 5.94 -18.63
C LYS A 226 4.47 7.45 -18.68
N GLU A 227 3.83 8.07 -17.70
CA GLU A 227 3.78 9.52 -17.56
C GLU A 227 5.05 10.05 -16.90
N ARG A 228 5.60 11.11 -17.50
CA ARG A 228 6.83 11.74 -17.01
C ARG A 228 6.57 12.37 -15.64
N GLY A 229 7.54 12.24 -14.72
CA GLY A 229 7.49 12.85 -13.40
C GLY A 229 6.88 11.98 -12.30
N PHE A 230 6.30 10.81 -12.63
CA PHE A 230 5.74 9.90 -11.64
C PHE A 230 6.71 8.86 -11.09
N SER A 231 7.95 8.79 -11.61
CA SER A 231 8.94 7.79 -11.18
C SER A 231 9.25 7.86 -9.68
N SER A 232 9.26 9.06 -9.09
CA SER A 232 9.41 9.26 -7.64
C SER A 232 8.09 9.24 -6.86
N THR A 233 6.96 9.07 -7.54
CA THR A 233 5.63 9.07 -6.90
C THR A 233 5.18 7.66 -6.53
N ILE A 234 5.41 6.70 -7.42
CA ILE A 234 5.00 5.31 -7.21
C ILE A 234 5.68 4.69 -5.98
N GLY A 235 4.95 3.90 -5.20
CA GLY A 235 5.47 3.27 -3.99
C GLY A 235 5.67 4.17 -2.77
N ASN A 236 5.36 5.47 -2.86
CA ASN A 236 5.60 6.44 -1.79
C ASN A 236 4.32 6.95 -1.09
N ALA A 237 3.18 6.28 -1.30
CA ALA A 237 1.91 6.66 -0.69
C ALA A 237 1.96 6.57 0.85
N LYS A 238 1.35 7.57 1.51
CA LYS A 238 1.27 7.64 2.99
C LYS A 238 -0.14 7.42 3.54
N ASP A 239 -1.13 7.40 2.67
CA ASP A 239 -2.55 7.18 2.95
C ASP A 239 -3.25 6.84 1.62
N PHE A 240 -4.56 6.59 1.64
CA PHE A 240 -5.37 6.47 0.42
C PHE A 240 -5.19 7.69 -0.49
N SER A 241 -5.10 7.44 -1.79
CA SER A 241 -5.35 8.49 -2.76
C SER A 241 -6.86 8.80 -2.87
N GLU A 242 -7.20 9.92 -3.50
CA GLU A 242 -8.59 10.23 -3.84
C GLU A 242 -9.21 9.16 -4.76
N ILE A 243 -8.39 8.56 -5.63
CA ILE A 243 -8.83 7.53 -6.57
C ILE A 243 -9.05 6.19 -5.84
N ASP A 244 -8.21 5.84 -4.86
CA ASP A 244 -8.42 4.67 -4.01
C ASP A 244 -9.79 4.75 -3.33
N LEU A 245 -10.10 5.89 -2.70
CA LEU A 245 -11.39 6.13 -2.04
C LEU A 245 -12.56 6.09 -3.03
N ALA A 246 -12.43 6.74 -4.19
CA ALA A 246 -13.46 6.72 -5.22
C ALA A 246 -13.75 5.29 -5.73
N LYS A 247 -12.71 4.47 -5.89
CA LYS A 247 -12.83 3.05 -6.25
C LYS A 247 -13.56 2.26 -5.15
N ILE A 248 -13.17 2.41 -3.88
CA ILE A 248 -13.83 1.72 -2.76
C ILE A 248 -15.30 2.11 -2.68
N ASN A 249 -15.59 3.41 -2.67
CA ASN A 249 -16.93 3.95 -2.49
C ASN A 249 -17.86 3.52 -3.62
N ARG A 250 -17.34 3.42 -4.85
CA ARG A 250 -18.10 2.88 -5.97
C ARG A 250 -18.23 1.36 -5.95
N MET A 251 -17.20 0.62 -5.54
CA MET A 251 -17.25 -0.84 -5.40
C MET A 251 -18.34 -1.27 -4.42
N TYR A 252 -18.44 -0.57 -3.28
CA TYR A 252 -19.40 -0.88 -2.21
C TYR A 252 -20.70 -0.07 -2.29
N SER A 253 -20.90 0.73 -3.34
CA SER A 253 -22.08 1.58 -3.53
C SER A 253 -22.39 2.44 -2.29
N CYS A 254 -21.35 3.09 -1.76
CA CYS A 254 -21.48 3.95 -0.59
C CYS A 254 -22.42 5.14 -0.87
N PRO A 255 -23.03 5.73 0.17
CA PRO A 255 -23.86 6.95 0.01
C PRO A 255 -23.10 8.14 -0.58
N GLU A 256 -23.83 9.07 -1.23
CA GLU A 256 -23.27 10.26 -1.88
C GLU A 256 -22.40 11.14 -0.95
N ALA A 257 -22.68 11.13 0.35
CA ALA A 257 -21.89 11.86 1.36
C ALA A 257 -20.39 11.52 1.34
N TYR A 258 -20.01 10.33 0.88
CA TYR A 258 -18.61 9.90 0.76
C TYR A 258 -17.95 10.29 -0.57
N PHE A 259 -18.70 10.89 -1.51
CA PHE A 259 -18.17 11.40 -2.77
C PHE A 259 -17.93 12.92 -2.73
N THR A 260 -18.54 13.63 -1.79
CA THR A 260 -18.43 15.09 -1.67
C THR A 260 -17.17 15.57 -0.92
N SER A 261 -16.48 14.68 -0.20
CA SER A 261 -15.20 15.01 0.44
C SER A 261 -14.03 15.15 -0.56
N SER A 262 -14.19 14.69 -1.81
CA SER A 262 -13.20 14.81 -2.89
C SER A 262 -13.45 15.97 -3.87
N THR A 263 -14.48 16.79 -3.63
CA THR A 263 -14.80 17.95 -4.48
C THR A 263 -14.89 19.22 -3.65
N GLN A 264 -13.77 19.66 -3.09
CA GLN A 264 -13.59 21.10 -3.00
C GLN A 264 -13.35 21.64 -4.42
N PRO A 265 -14.15 22.60 -4.91
CA PRO A 265 -13.87 23.24 -6.17
C PRO A 265 -12.53 23.96 -6.03
N ARG A 266 -11.51 23.48 -6.77
CA ARG A 266 -10.31 24.26 -7.03
C ARG A 266 -10.77 25.52 -7.76
N ILE A 267 -10.88 26.63 -7.04
CA ILE A 267 -10.91 27.94 -7.67
C ILE A 267 -9.70 27.96 -8.60
N GLN A 268 -9.99 28.01 -9.89
CA GLN A 268 -8.99 28.11 -10.94
C GLN A 268 -8.39 29.50 -10.86
N SER A 269 -7.51 29.70 -9.87
CA SER A 269 -6.58 30.82 -9.85
C SER A 269 -5.64 30.61 -11.03
N SER A 270 -5.98 31.23 -12.15
CA SER A 270 -5.05 31.49 -13.24
C SER A 270 -3.85 32.24 -12.67
N MET A 271 -2.76 31.53 -12.36
CA MET A 271 -1.47 32.20 -12.24
C MET A 271 -1.06 32.68 -13.64
N PRO A 272 -0.67 33.95 -13.78
CA PRO A 272 -0.20 34.46 -15.05
C PRO A 272 1.11 33.77 -15.42
N PHE A 273 1.17 33.34 -16.68
CA PHE A 273 2.34 32.79 -17.35
C PHE A 273 3.49 33.81 -17.31
N SER A 274 4.48 33.59 -16.42
CA SER A 274 5.74 34.33 -16.44
C SER A 274 6.69 33.69 -17.44
N GLN A 275 6.89 34.34 -18.58
CA GLN A 275 7.95 34.02 -19.54
C GLN A 275 9.30 34.46 -18.97
N THR A 276 9.93 33.64 -18.13
CA THR A 276 11.39 33.74 -17.93
C THR A 276 11.98 32.41 -17.50
N LEU A 277 12.09 31.48 -18.44
CA LEU A 277 13.02 30.35 -18.32
C LEU A 277 14.44 30.91 -18.31
N LYS A 278 15.07 30.99 -17.12
CA LYS A 278 16.52 31.16 -17.04
C LYS A 278 17.17 29.92 -17.65
N ARG A 279 17.83 30.13 -18.79
CA ARG A 279 18.73 29.20 -19.46
C ARG A 279 19.82 28.80 -18.46
N TYR A 280 19.88 27.52 -18.10
CA TYR A 280 20.99 26.98 -17.32
C TYR A 280 22.23 26.97 -18.21
N GLU A 281 23.25 27.75 -17.87
CA GLU A 281 24.56 27.72 -18.54
C GLU A 281 25.34 26.48 -18.08
N MET A 282 25.78 25.67 -19.04
CA MET A 282 26.65 24.52 -18.82
C MET A 282 28.00 24.97 -18.24
N PRO A 283 28.56 24.27 -17.24
CA PRO A 283 29.96 24.45 -16.86
C PRO A 283 30.86 23.93 -17.98
N HIS A 284 31.90 24.69 -18.31
CA HIS A 284 32.96 24.31 -19.25
C HIS A 284 33.86 23.26 -18.58
N MET A 285 34.02 22.08 -19.19
CA MET A 285 34.94 21.04 -18.72
C MET A 285 35.84 20.58 -19.87
N ASP A 286 37.12 20.44 -19.55
CA ASP A 286 38.31 20.36 -20.43
C ASP A 286 38.32 19.15 -21.39
N ASP A 287 38.70 19.39 -22.65
CA ASP A 287 38.60 18.49 -23.83
C ASP A 287 39.55 17.28 -23.81
N ARG A 288 40.15 16.95 -22.68
CA ARG A 288 41.31 16.04 -22.62
C ARG A 288 41.01 14.58 -22.30
N TYR A 289 39.76 14.13 -22.37
CA TYR A 289 39.38 12.73 -22.10
C TYR A 289 38.62 12.04 -23.24
N PHE A 290 38.76 12.55 -24.47
CA PHE A 290 38.12 11.93 -25.65
C PHE A 290 39.08 11.87 -26.83
N ASP A 291 40.14 11.05 -26.73
CA ASP A 291 40.95 10.80 -27.94
C ASP A 291 41.65 9.44 -28.09
N GLU A 292 41.18 8.37 -27.43
CA GLU A 292 41.85 7.07 -27.63
C GLU A 292 40.97 5.90 -28.02
N PHE A 293 39.70 6.13 -28.40
CA PHE A 293 38.86 5.03 -28.93
C PHE A 293 37.82 5.41 -30.00
N SER A 294 37.83 6.64 -30.52
CA SER A 294 36.81 7.12 -31.47
C SER A 294 37.21 7.08 -32.94
N VAL A 295 38.43 6.68 -33.27
CA VAL A 295 38.87 6.54 -34.67
C VAL A 295 38.64 5.12 -35.16
N LYS A 296 37.39 4.83 -35.57
CA LYS A 296 36.97 3.84 -36.61
C LYS A 296 35.62 3.23 -36.25
N MET A 297 34.54 3.90 -36.64
CA MET A 297 33.42 3.32 -37.39
C MET A 297 32.36 4.41 -37.57
N GLY A 298 32.27 4.95 -38.78
CA GLY A 298 31.11 5.75 -39.17
C GLY A 298 29.87 4.87 -39.19
N HIS A 299 29.09 4.85 -38.10
CA HIS A 299 27.79 4.18 -38.09
C HIS A 299 26.74 5.13 -38.64
N LYS A 300 26.40 4.95 -39.93
CA LYS A 300 25.36 5.67 -40.67
C LYS A 300 23.93 5.58 -40.10
N ASN A 301 23.72 5.08 -38.88
CA ASN A 301 22.42 4.98 -38.23
C ASN A 301 22.54 5.19 -36.71
N CYS A 302 22.84 6.43 -36.29
CA CYS A 302 22.81 6.82 -34.89
C CYS A 302 21.34 6.94 -34.42
N LYS A 303 20.84 5.87 -33.79
CA LYS A 303 19.48 5.80 -33.22
C LYS A 303 19.49 5.07 -31.89
N ASP A 304 18.58 5.47 -31.00
CA ASP A 304 18.32 4.73 -29.78
C ASP A 304 17.59 3.43 -30.11
N ARG A 305 18.00 2.33 -29.47
CA ARG A 305 17.43 0.99 -29.68
C ARG A 305 16.32 0.65 -28.69
N ILE A 306 16.16 1.45 -27.64
CA ILE A 306 15.07 1.33 -26.67
C ILE A 306 14.33 2.65 -26.55
N ALA A 307 13.03 2.58 -26.29
CA ALA A 307 12.27 3.75 -25.87
C ALA A 307 12.62 4.07 -24.41
N GLY A 308 12.85 5.35 -24.10
CA GLY A 308 13.13 5.80 -22.73
C GLY A 308 14.59 6.22 -22.44
N CYS A 309 15.45 6.25 -23.45
CA CYS A 309 16.84 6.72 -23.29
C CYS A 309 16.99 8.14 -22.73
N TRP A 310 16.01 9.02 -23.01
CA TRP A 310 15.96 10.38 -22.45
C TRP A 310 15.85 10.40 -20.91
N MET A 311 15.49 9.29 -20.26
CA MET A 311 15.39 9.15 -18.80
C MET A 311 16.66 8.65 -18.11
N THR A 312 17.65 8.19 -18.87
CA THR A 312 18.95 7.75 -18.34
C THR A 312 20.08 8.65 -18.82
N GLN A 313 19.75 9.90 -19.16
CA GLN A 313 20.70 10.85 -19.74
C GLN A 313 21.79 11.25 -18.72
N ASP A 314 21.42 11.34 -17.45
CA ASP A 314 22.33 11.48 -16.30
C ASP A 314 23.31 10.31 -16.18
N ARG A 315 22.93 9.13 -16.66
CA ARG A 315 23.76 7.91 -16.61
C ARG A 315 24.65 7.73 -17.83
N CYS A 316 24.56 8.61 -18.84
CA CYS A 316 25.43 8.57 -20.02
C CYS A 316 26.92 8.75 -19.68
N HIS A 317 27.21 9.36 -18.52
CA HIS A 317 28.57 9.58 -18.00
C HIS A 317 29.04 8.49 -17.01
N SER A 318 28.22 7.48 -16.73
CA SER A 318 28.60 6.40 -15.82
C SER A 318 29.54 5.40 -16.52
N GLN A 319 30.76 5.27 -15.98
CA GLN A 319 31.77 4.33 -16.48
C GLN A 319 31.27 2.87 -16.45
N ALA A 320 30.49 2.52 -15.42
CA ALA A 320 29.90 1.20 -15.25
C ALA A 320 28.81 0.89 -16.29
N LEU A 321 28.14 1.92 -16.81
CA LEU A 321 27.02 1.78 -17.76
C LEU A 321 27.39 2.16 -19.19
N PHE A 322 28.65 2.52 -19.45
CA PHE A 322 29.11 3.04 -20.74
C PHE A 322 28.76 2.12 -21.92
N ILE A 323 29.05 0.82 -21.81
CA ILE A 323 28.76 -0.16 -22.87
C ILE A 323 27.25 -0.25 -23.12
N LEU A 324 26.44 -0.21 -22.05
CA LEU A 324 24.99 -0.29 -22.12
C LEU A 324 24.41 0.97 -22.78
N MET A 325 24.85 2.15 -22.36
CA MET A 325 24.43 3.45 -22.90
C MET A 325 24.83 3.59 -24.37
N LYS A 326 26.03 3.15 -24.74
CA LYS A 326 26.51 3.11 -26.13
C LYS A 326 25.73 2.12 -27.00
N THR A 327 25.21 1.05 -26.42
CA THR A 327 24.50 0.01 -27.18
C THR A 327 23.00 0.32 -27.35
N LEU A 328 22.36 0.85 -26.31
CA LEU A 328 20.91 1.03 -26.25
C LEU A 328 20.48 2.48 -26.48
N CYS A 329 21.27 3.45 -26.02
CA CYS A 329 20.91 4.86 -25.93
C CYS A 329 21.94 5.78 -26.61
N ALA A 330 22.58 5.28 -27.66
CA ALA A 330 23.71 5.92 -28.32
C ALA A 330 23.40 7.33 -28.81
N LYS A 331 22.18 7.57 -29.33
CA LYS A 331 21.75 8.87 -29.85
C LYS A 331 21.46 9.84 -28.71
N THR A 332 20.75 9.39 -27.67
CA THR A 332 20.46 10.23 -26.50
C THR A 332 21.74 10.58 -25.73
N CYS A 333 22.67 9.64 -25.60
CA CYS A 333 23.93 9.83 -24.88
C CYS A 333 25.04 10.47 -25.71
N LYS A 334 24.81 10.78 -27.00
CA LYS A 334 25.82 11.29 -27.93
C LYS A 334 27.09 10.41 -27.99
N LEU A 335 26.89 9.09 -27.90
CA LEU A 335 27.95 8.05 -27.96
C LEU A 335 28.08 7.43 -29.36
N CYS A 336 27.28 7.95 -30.29
CA CYS A 336 27.47 8.05 -31.73
C CYS A 336 27.13 9.51 -32.12
#